data_AF-X1NYH2-F1
#
_entry.id   AF-X1NYH2-F1
#
_cell.length_a   1.000
_cell.length_b   1.000
_cell.length_c   1.000
_cell.angle_alpha   90.00
_cell.angle_beta   90.00
_cell.angle_gamma   90.00
#
_symmetry.space_group_name_H-M   'P 1'
#
loop_
_entity.id
_entity.type
_entity.pdbx_description
1 polymer ?
#
loop_
_entity_poly.entity_id
_entity_poly.type
_entity_poly.pdbx_seq_one_letter_code
_entity_poly.pdbx_strand_id
1 'polypeptide(L)'
;MAVSKKDTKYWVGFNAISGIGRVKFSQLENYFGNLEAAWQAGPTELKHSGLDESSIRAIKYWRDKISLEVEMEKLERYSIKVLTWHDPDYPTRLKEIYDYPPV
;
A
#
# COMPACT_ATOMS: atom_id res chain seq x y z
N MET A 1 5.39 -6.11 13.94
CA MET A 1 4.61 -7.34 13.71
C MET A 1 4.71 -7.66 12.23
N ALA A 2 4.89 -8.91 11.84
CA ALA A 2 4.91 -9.29 10.43
C ALA A 2 3.54 -9.03 9.80
N VAL A 3 3.52 -8.51 8.57
CA VAL A 3 2.28 -8.22 7.83
C VAL A 3 1.65 -9.56 7.42
N SER A 4 0.37 -9.77 7.72
CA SER A 4 -0.30 -11.03 7.34
C SER A 4 -0.61 -11.04 5.84
N LYS A 5 -0.80 -12.23 5.24
CA LYS A 5 -1.18 -12.37 3.81
C LYS A 5 -2.44 -11.56 3.45
N LYS A 6 -3.36 -11.39 4.42
CA LYS A 6 -4.59 -10.57 4.26
C LYS A 6 -4.29 -9.07 4.20
N ASP A 7 -3.24 -8.63 4.88
CA ASP A 7 -2.80 -7.24 4.87
C ASP A 7 -1.97 -6.95 3.61
N THR A 8 -1.13 -7.90 3.16
CA THR A 8 -0.24 -7.78 2.00
C THR A 8 -0.98 -7.36 0.72
N LYS A 9 -2.20 -7.86 0.49
CA LYS A 9 -2.96 -7.50 -0.73
C LYS A 9 -3.24 -6.00 -0.81
N TYR A 10 -3.45 -5.32 0.32
CA TYR A 10 -3.67 -3.87 0.33
C TYR A 10 -2.38 -3.09 0.06
N TRP A 11 -1.23 -3.61 0.49
CA TRP A 11 0.07 -3.07 0.09
C TRP A 11 0.27 -3.13 -1.42
N VAL A 12 0.01 -4.29 -2.02
CA VAL A 12 0.09 -4.50 -3.47
C VAL A 12 -0.91 -3.58 -4.20
N GLY A 13 -2.14 -3.52 -3.71
CA GLY A 13 -3.18 -2.67 -4.28
C GLY A 13 -2.81 -1.20 -4.32
N PHE A 14 -2.32 -0.64 -3.21
CA PHE A 14 -1.87 0.75 -3.17
C PHE A 14 -0.61 0.99 -4.00
N ASN A 15 0.33 0.05 -4.02
CA ASN A 15 1.55 0.17 -4.82
C ASN A 15 1.29 0.18 -6.33
N ALA A 16 0.23 -0.51 -6.77
CA ALA A 16 -0.21 -0.48 -8.17
C ALA A 16 -0.78 0.89 -8.60
N ILE A 17 -1.06 1.80 -7.66
CA ILE A 17 -1.60 3.13 -7.94
C ILE A 17 -0.44 4.12 -8.05
N SER A 18 -0.23 4.65 -9.26
CA SER A 18 0.79 5.67 -9.50
C SER A 18 0.62 6.89 -8.58
N GLY A 19 1.72 7.34 -7.99
CA GLY A 19 1.76 8.46 -7.04
C GLY A 19 1.61 8.05 -5.57
N ILE A 20 1.36 6.77 -5.27
CA ILE A 20 1.30 6.27 -3.89
C ILE A 20 2.64 5.66 -3.48
N GLY A 21 3.55 6.53 -3.08
CA GLY A 21 4.89 6.17 -2.58
C GLY A 21 4.97 6.13 -1.04
N ARG A 22 6.20 6.01 -0.52
CA ARG A 22 6.51 5.85 0.91
C ARG A 22 5.74 6.81 1.81
N VAL A 23 5.81 8.10 1.51
CA VAL A 23 5.16 9.14 2.33
C VAL A 23 3.65 8.92 2.43
N LYS A 24 2.99 8.55 1.32
CA LYS A 24 1.54 8.35 1.27
C LYS A 24 1.13 7.09 2.02
N PHE A 25 1.91 6.01 1.92
CA PHE A 25 1.72 4.82 2.74
C PHE A 25 1.82 5.14 4.24
N SER A 26 2.85 5.88 4.67
CA SER A 26 2.99 6.28 6.08
C SER A 26 1.81 7.14 6.55
N GLN A 27 1.31 8.05 5.71
CA GLN A 27 0.11 8.85 6.02
C GLN A 27 -1.12 7.97 6.24
N LEU A 28 -1.35 7.01 5.34
CA LEU A 28 -2.45 6.07 5.44
C LEU A 28 -2.34 5.20 6.70
N GLU A 29 -1.19 4.59 6.96
CA GLU A 29 -0.98 3.75 8.14
C GLU A 29 -1.13 4.54 9.44
N ASN A 30 -0.55 5.74 9.52
CA ASN A 30 -0.63 6.57 10.73
C ASN A 30 -2.06 6.99 11.06
N TYR A 31 -2.89 7.25 10.05
CA TYR A 31 -4.27 7.70 10.26
C TYR A 31 -5.25 6.53 10.47
N PHE A 32 -5.18 5.50 9.62
CA PHE A 32 -6.14 4.40 9.63
C PHE A 32 -5.72 3.22 10.52
N GLY A 33 -4.45 3.15 10.92
CA GLY A 33 -3.86 2.05 11.67
C GLY A 33 -3.58 0.79 10.82
N ASN A 34 -4.30 0.59 9.72
CA ASN A 34 -4.04 -0.45 8.74
C ASN A 34 -4.51 -0.04 7.33
N LEU A 35 -3.93 -0.69 6.31
CA LEU A 35 -4.24 -0.37 4.91
C LEU A 35 -5.58 -0.92 4.43
N GLU A 36 -6.16 -1.91 5.10
CA GLU A 36 -7.51 -2.39 4.77
C GLU A 36 -8.55 -1.28 4.97
N ALA A 37 -8.51 -0.63 6.14
CA ALA A 37 -9.37 0.50 6.47
C ALA A 37 -9.13 1.67 5.49
N ALA A 38 -7.87 1.97 5.17
CA ALA A 38 -7.54 2.98 4.16
C ALA A 38 -8.09 2.65 2.76
N TRP A 39 -8.06 1.37 2.37
CA TRP A 39 -8.57 0.91 1.07
C TRP A 39 -10.09 1.05 0.97
N GLN A 40 -10.82 0.94 2.07
CA GLN A 40 -12.27 1.11 2.10
C GLN A 40 -12.71 2.56 2.36
N ALA A 41 -11.80 3.42 2.83
CA ALA A 41 -12.10 4.78 3.24
C ALA A 41 -12.61 5.67 2.10
N GLY A 42 -13.51 6.59 2.45
CA GLY A 42 -14.04 7.59 1.53
C GLY A 42 -13.07 8.76 1.27
N PRO A 43 -13.34 9.61 0.26
CA PRO A 43 -12.47 10.73 -0.09
C PRO A 43 -12.20 11.71 1.08
N THR A 44 -13.18 11.93 1.95
CA THR A 44 -13.05 12.81 3.11
C THR A 44 -12.04 12.28 4.12
N GLU A 45 -12.11 10.99 4.46
CA GLU A 45 -11.18 10.36 5.39
C GLU A 45 -9.77 10.27 4.80
N LEU A 46 -9.67 9.95 3.50
CA LEU A 46 -8.41 9.97 2.78
C LEU A 46 -7.76 11.36 2.81
N LYS A 47 -8.55 12.43 2.69
CA LYS A 47 -8.04 13.80 2.85
C LYS A 47 -7.54 14.06 4.27
N HIS A 48 -8.27 13.60 5.29
CA HIS A 48 -7.85 13.76 6.69
C HIS A 48 -6.58 12.96 7.04
N SER A 49 -6.27 11.89 6.31
CA SER A 49 -4.99 11.19 6.45
C SER A 49 -3.78 12.00 5.95
N GLY A 50 -4.01 13.13 5.27
CA GLY A 50 -2.95 14.01 4.75
C GLY A 50 -2.60 13.76 3.28
N LEU A 51 -3.37 12.94 2.56
CA LEU A 51 -3.23 12.80 1.12
C LEU A 51 -3.64 14.08 0.40
N ASP A 52 -2.93 14.39 -0.69
CA ASP A 52 -3.30 15.49 -1.58
C ASP A 52 -4.42 15.07 -2.54
N GLU A 53 -5.06 16.06 -3.18
CA GLU A 53 -6.17 15.81 -4.09
C GLU A 53 -5.79 14.92 -5.28
N SER A 54 -4.54 14.99 -5.75
CA SER A 54 -4.08 14.17 -6.88
C SER A 54 -4.03 12.69 -6.51
N SER A 55 -3.54 12.38 -5.31
CA SER A 55 -3.49 11.03 -4.74
C SER A 55 -4.90 10.49 -4.51
N ILE A 56 -5.80 11.31 -3.95
CA ILE A 56 -7.19 10.90 -3.70
C ILE A 56 -7.92 10.60 -5.02
N ARG A 57 -7.73 11.43 -6.05
CA ARG A 57 -8.29 11.18 -7.39
C ARG A 57 -7.74 9.89 -7.99
N ALA A 58 -6.43 9.66 -7.91
CA ALA A 58 -5.81 8.44 -8.40
C ALA A 58 -6.34 7.20 -7.69
N ILE A 59 -6.42 7.23 -6.35
CA ILE A 59 -6.98 6.16 -5.55
C ILE A 59 -8.42 5.86 -5.97
N LYS A 60 -9.28 6.88 -6.03
CA LYS A 60 -10.68 6.69 -6.42
C LYS A 60 -10.81 6.08 -7.83
N TYR A 61 -9.98 6.51 -8.77
CA TYR A 61 -10.04 6.01 -10.15
C TYR A 61 -9.57 4.56 -10.28
N TRP A 62 -8.47 4.21 -9.60
CA TRP A 62 -7.82 2.90 -9.77
C TRP A 62 -8.36 1.83 -8.84
N ARG A 63 -8.84 2.18 -7.65
CA ARG A 63 -9.36 1.22 -6.67
C ARG A 63 -10.45 0.30 -7.25
N ASP A 64 -11.36 0.85 -8.03
CA ASP A 64 -12.45 0.08 -8.67
C ASP A 64 -11.98 -0.77 -9.86
N LYS A 65 -10.75 -0.54 -10.35
CA LYS A 65 -10.14 -1.23 -11.50
C LYS A 65 -9.15 -2.31 -11.08
N ILE A 66 -8.72 -2.30 -9.82
CA ILE A 66 -7.76 -3.25 -9.27
C ILE A 66 -8.53 -4.32 -8.52
N SER A 67 -8.46 -5.57 -8.99
CA SER A 67 -8.87 -6.72 -8.18
C SER A 67 -7.68 -7.20 -7.38
N LEU A 68 -7.75 -7.01 -6.06
CA LEU A 68 -6.69 -7.43 -5.15
C LEU A 68 -6.45 -8.94 -5.23
N GLU A 69 -7.52 -9.71 -5.37
CA GLU A 69 -7.49 -11.16 -5.50
C GLU A 69 -6.71 -11.58 -6.76
N VAL A 70 -7.01 -10.97 -7.91
CA VAL A 70 -6.30 -11.25 -9.17
C VAL A 70 -4.82 -10.86 -9.09
N GLU A 71 -4.49 -9.74 -8.44
CA GLU A 71 -3.08 -9.35 -8.26
C GLU A 71 -2.34 -10.34 -7.36
N MET A 72 -2.96 -10.81 -6.28
CA MET A 72 -2.36 -11.85 -5.42
C MET A 72 -2.21 -13.19 -6.15
N GLU A 73 -3.18 -13.61 -6.96
CA GLU A 73 -3.08 -14.82 -7.79
C GLU A 73 -1.91 -14.76 -8.79
N LYS A 74 -1.68 -13.58 -9.40
CA LYS A 74 -0.52 -13.37 -10.28
C LYS A 74 0.79 -13.56 -9.52
N LEU A 75 0.92 -12.94 -8.35
CA LEU A 75 2.12 -13.05 -7.52
C LEU A 75 2.40 -14.50 -7.15
N GLU A 76 1.37 -15.25 -6.74
CA GLU A 76 1.48 -16.68 -6.45
C GLU A 76 1.89 -17.50 -7.67
N ARG A 77 1.26 -17.26 -8.82
CA ARG A 77 1.58 -17.95 -10.09
C ARG A 77 3.03 -17.79 -10.49
N TYR A 78 3.59 -16.60 -10.29
CA TYR A 78 4.98 -16.29 -10.62
C TYR A 78 5.95 -16.55 -9.46
N SER A 79 5.49 -17.12 -8.34
CA SER A 79 6.31 -17.37 -7.14
C SER A 79 7.03 -16.11 -6.64
N ILE A 80 6.38 -14.94 -6.76
CA ILE A 80 6.93 -13.66 -6.32
C ILE A 80 6.63 -13.50 -4.82
N LYS A 81 7.70 -13.31 -4.03
CA LYS A 81 7.58 -12.95 -2.62
C LYS A 81 7.47 -11.43 -2.50
N VAL A 82 6.41 -10.98 -1.83
CA VAL A 82 6.20 -9.57 -1.48
C VAL A 82 6.82 -9.29 -0.11
N LEU A 83 7.58 -8.19 0.01
CA LEU A 83 8.20 -7.76 1.25
C LEU A 83 7.86 -6.30 1.54
N THR A 84 7.08 -6.05 2.56
CA THR A 84 6.78 -4.71 3.07
C THR A 84 7.93 -4.19 3.94
N TRP A 85 8.04 -2.88 4.14
CA TRP A 85 9.05 -2.32 5.06
C TRP A 85 8.90 -2.79 6.51
N HIS A 86 7.76 -3.37 6.88
CA HIS A 86 7.54 -3.96 8.20
C HIS A 86 8.04 -5.40 8.29
N ASP A 87 8.35 -6.04 7.16
CA ASP A 87 8.83 -7.41 7.16
C ASP A 87 10.26 -7.51 7.71
N PRO A 88 10.54 -8.58 8.49
CA PRO A 88 11.87 -8.85 9.01
C PRO A 88 12.88 -9.17 7.92
N ASP A 89 12.42 -9.74 6.80
CA ASP A 89 13.25 -10.10 5.65
C ASP A 89 13.52 -8.93 4.69
N TYR A 90 12.89 -7.77 4.91
CA TYR A 90 13.11 -6.61 4.06
C TYR A 90 14.54 -6.08 4.26
N PRO A 91 15.33 -5.86 3.19
CA PRO A 91 16.76 -5.53 3.30
C PRO A 91 17.04 -4.28 4.16
N THR A 92 17.80 -4.43 5.24
CA THR A 92 18.09 -3.33 6.18
C THR A 92 18.71 -2.11 5.50
N ARG A 93 19.69 -2.32 4.61
CA ARG A 93 20.33 -1.24 3.85
C ARG A 93 19.35 -0.47 2.97
N LEU A 94 18.32 -1.14 2.47
CA LEU A 94 17.30 -0.47 1.68
C LEU A 94 16.40 0.39 2.58
N LYS A 95 16.16 0.02 3.84
CA LYS A 95 15.42 0.87 4.81
C LYS A 95 16.18 2.12 5.24
N GLU A 96 17.49 2.20 4.99
CA GLU A 96 18.33 3.34 5.40
C GLU A 96 18.27 4.53 4.44
N ILE A 97 17.79 4.35 3.20
CA ILE A 97 17.66 5.46 2.25
C ILE A 97 16.42 6.31 2.54
N TYR A 98 16.46 7.59 2.17
CA TYR A 98 15.39 8.54 2.50
C TYR A 98 13.99 8.13 1.96
N ASP A 99 13.95 7.60 0.73
CA ASP A 99 12.72 7.21 0.03
C ASP A 99 12.73 5.72 -0.32
N TYR A 100 12.84 4.87 0.70
CA TYR A 100 12.82 3.42 0.51
C TYR A 100 11.44 2.93 0.02
N PRO A 101 11.41 1.89 -0.84
CA PRO A 101 10.15 1.40 -1.39
C PRO A 101 9.27 0.76 -0.32
N PRO A 102 7.94 0.97 -0.35
CA PRO A 102 7.01 0.41 0.62
C PRO A 102 6.88 -1.11 0.63
N VAL A 103 6.99 -1.71 -0.54
CA VAL A 103 6.68 -3.10 -0.83
C VAL A 103 7.52 -3.61 -2.00
#